data_AF-A0A2P6CA80-F1
#
_entry.id   AF-A0A2P6CA80-F1
#
_cell.length_a   1.000
_cell.length_b   1.000
_cell.length_c   1.000
_cell.angle_alpha   90.00
_cell.angle_beta   90.00
_cell.angle_gamma   90.00
#
_symmetry.space_group_name_H-M   'P 1'
#
loop_
_entity.id
_entity.type
_entity.pdbx_description
1 polymer ?
#
loop_
_entity_poly.entity_id
_entity_poly.type
_entity_poly.pdbx_seq_one_letter_code
_entity_poly.pdbx_strand_id
1 'polypeptide(L)' 'MSNPFKRIIHHHSVPEVLKEKVLSDIGMIKLTLDIADLFLVKYPNTIGDLLNNGNNNSNHKS' A
#
# COMPACT_ATOMS: atom_id res chain seq x y z
N MET A 1 48.19 -14.21 17.60
CA MET A 1 47.17 -13.22 18.01
C MET A 1 46.02 -13.21 17.01
N SER A 2 44.78 -13.26 17.49
CA SER A 2 43.58 -13.11 16.66
C SER A 2 43.13 -11.64 16.62
N ASN A 3 42.87 -11.10 15.43
CA ASN A 3 42.64 -9.68 15.17
C ASN A 3 41.23 -9.22 15.64
N PRO A 4 41.12 -8.18 16.48
CA PRO A 4 39.85 -7.70 17.04
C PRO A 4 38.96 -6.93 16.04
N PHE A 5 39.50 -6.38 14.95
CA PHE A 5 38.72 -5.69 13.92
C PHE A 5 37.84 -6.64 13.10
N LYS A 6 38.20 -7.93 13.02
CA LYS A 6 37.34 -8.96 12.39
C LYS A 6 36.05 -9.23 13.17
N ARG A 7 35.96 -8.80 14.43
CA ARG A 7 34.76 -8.94 15.27
C ARG A 7 33.80 -7.76 15.10
N ILE A 8 34.23 -6.64 14.53
CA ILE A 8 33.42 -5.42 14.47
C ILE A 8 32.35 -5.53 13.36
N ILE A 9 32.56 -6.38 12.36
CA ILE A 9 31.56 -6.66 11.32
C ILE A 9 30.60 -7.78 11.78
N HIS A 10 30.04 -7.65 12.98
CA HIS A 10 28.88 -8.45 13.36
C HIS A 10 27.66 -7.86 12.63
N HIS A 11 27.25 -8.49 11.54
CA HIS A 11 25.95 -8.25 10.92
C HIS A 11 24.87 -8.71 11.90
N HIS A 12 24.49 -7.85 12.84
CA HIS A 12 23.25 -8.03 13.58
C HIS A 12 22.11 -7.78 12.59
N SER A 13 21.45 -8.86 12.18
CA SER A 13 20.18 -8.76 11.50
C SER A 13 19.24 -7.96 12.38
N VAL A 14 18.52 -7.02 11.77
CA VAL A 14 17.46 -6.30 12.48
C VAL A 14 16.51 -7.30 13.15
N PRO A 15 16.01 -7.03 14.36
CA PRO A 15 15.03 -7.87 15.01
C PRO A 15 13.85 -8.17 14.07
N GLU A 16 13.47 -9.44 13.96
CA GLU A 16 12.47 -9.90 12.97
C GLU A 16 11.14 -9.13 13.10
N VAL A 17 10.74 -8.80 14.33
CA VAL A 17 9.54 -8.00 14.63
C VAL A 17 9.59 -6.60 14.01
N LEU A 18 10.75 -5.95 14.03
CA LEU A 18 10.91 -4.60 13.44
C LEU A 18 10.88 -4.68 11.91
N LYS A 19 11.51 -5.71 11.35
CA LYS A 19 11.54 -5.96 9.91
C LYS A 19 10.12 -6.23 9.39
N GLU A 20 9.37 -7.10 10.05
CA GLU A 20 7.99 -7.42 9.68
C GLU A 20 7.09 -6.19 9.73
N LYS A 21 7.18 -5.39 10.80
CA LYS A 21 6.42 -4.14 10.93
C LYS A 21 6.72 -3.17 9.80
N VAL A 22 8.00 -2.91 9.52
CA VAL A 22 8.40 -1.98 8.45
C VAL A 22 7.95 -2.48 7.08
N LEU A 23 8.08 -3.79 6.81
CA LEU A 23 7.60 -4.37 5.55
C LEU A 23 6.08 -4.27 5.41
N SER A 24 5.34 -4.46 6.50
CA SER A 24 3.87 -4.29 6.52
C SER A 24 3.46 -2.85 6.24
N ASP A 25 4.11 -1.88 6.89
CA ASP A 25 3.83 -0.46 6.70
C ASP A 25 4.13 -0.02 5.25
N ILE A 26 5.26 -0.44 4.68
CA ILE A 26 5.59 -0.17 3.27
C ILE A 26 4.57 -0.81 2.33
N GLY A 27 4.13 -2.03 2.64
CA GLY A 27 3.09 -2.72 1.86
C GLY A 27 1.78 -1.94 1.82
N MET A 28 1.34 -1.42 2.97
CA MET A 28 0.13 -0.60 3.07
C MET A 28 0.25 0.71 2.31
N ILE A 29 1.41 1.39 2.39
CA ILE A 29 1.64 2.64 1.66
C ILE A 29 1.61 2.38 0.15
N LYS A 30 2.29 1.33 -0.33
CA LYS A 30 2.29 0.96 -1.75
C LYS A 30 0.87 0.66 -2.24
N LEU A 31 0.13 -0.15 -1.49
CA LEU A 31 -1.27 -0.46 -1.85
C LEU A 31 -2.13 0.80 -1.94
N THR A 32 -1.98 1.72 -0.99
CA THR A 32 -2.74 2.98 -0.97
C THR A 32 -2.38 3.86 -2.17
N LEU A 33 -1.09 3.95 -2.52
CA LEU A 33 -0.63 4.67 -3.70
C LEU A 33 -1.14 4.03 -4.99
N ASP A 34 -1.12 2.70 -5.10
CA ASP A 34 -1.60 1.98 -6.28
C ASP A 34 -3.12 2.19 -6.48
N ILE A 35 -3.90 2.17 -5.40
CA ILE A 35 -5.33 2.48 -5.41
C ILE A 35 -5.54 3.96 -5.82
N ALA A 36 -4.77 4.88 -5.26
CA ALA A 36 -4.86 6.29 -5.61
C ALA A 36 -4.50 6.53 -7.09
N ASP A 37 -3.43 5.93 -7.60
CA ASP A 37 -3.07 6.02 -9.02
C ASP A 37 -4.19 5.47 -9.92
N LEU A 38 -4.74 4.32 -9.56
CA LEU A 38 -5.83 3.70 -10.32
C LEU A 38 -7.07 4.61 -10.36
N PHE A 39 -7.55 5.11 -9.22
CA PHE A 39 -8.85 5.78 -9.14
C PHE A 39 -8.80 7.30 -9.23
N LEU A 40 -7.73 7.96 -8.79
CA LEU A 40 -7.62 9.42 -8.90
C LEU A 40 -7.00 9.86 -10.23
N VAL A 41 -6.10 9.05 -10.81
CA VAL A 41 -5.38 9.43 -12.03
C VAL A 41 -5.95 8.72 -13.26
N LYS A 42 -6.02 7.38 -13.26
CA LYS A 42 -6.39 6.61 -14.45
C LYS A 42 -7.89 6.57 -14.70
N TYR A 43 -8.67 6.45 -13.62
CA TYR A 43 -10.11 6.23 -13.68
C TYR A 43 -10.91 7.22 -12.79
N PRO A 44 -10.69 8.55 -12.93
CA PRO A 44 -11.29 9.55 -12.05
C PRO A 44 -12.81 9.56 -12.08
N ASN A 45 -13.40 9.32 -13.26
CA ASN A 45 -14.85 9.33 -13.43
C ASN A 45 -15.50 8.01 -13.01
N THR A 46 -14.74 6.94 -12.85
CA THR A 46 -15.31 5.60 -12.62
C THR A 46 -15.94 5.47 -11.24
N ILE A 47 -15.41 6.17 -10.22
CA ILE A 47 -16.07 6.27 -8.91
C ILE A 47 -17.35 7.08 -9.01
N GLY A 48 -17.33 8.19 -9.76
CA GLY A 48 -18.51 9.04 -9.99
C GLY A 48 -19.61 8.32 -10.76
N ASP A 49 -19.25 7.61 -11.83
CA ASP A 49 -20.16 6.84 -12.68
C ASP A 49 -20.73 5.63 -11.93
N LEU A 50 -19.93 4.92 -11.14
CA LEU A 50 -20.42 3.81 -10.30
C LEU A 50 -21.44 4.29 -9.26
N LEU A 51 -21.20 5.45 -8.63
CA LEU A 51 -22.12 6.05 -7.66
C LEU A 51 -23.38 6.64 -8.33
N ASN A 52 -23.25 7.30 -9.48
CA ASN A 52 -24.39 7.85 -10.21
C ASN A 52 -25.30 6.77 -10.80
N ASN A 53 -24.73 5.68 -11.31
CA ASN A 53 -25.52 4.60 -11.92
C ASN A 53 -26.36 3.82 -10.90
N GLY A 54 -26.02 3.88 -9.61
CA GLY A 54 -26.84 3.32 -8.53
C GLY A 54 -28.14 4.08 -8.25
N ASN A 55 -28.22 5.37 -8.59
CA ASN A 55 -29.40 6.23 -8.32
C ASN A 55 -30.46 6.21 -9.44
N ASN A 56 -30.13 5.68 -10.62
CA ASN A 56 -31.03 5.72 -11.79
C ASN A 56 -32.08 4.59 -11.83
N ASN A 57 -32.14 3.71 -10.83
CA ASN A 57 -33.15 2.64 -10.74
C ASN A 57 -34.48 3.05 -10.07
N SER A 58 -34.77 4.35 -9.94
CA SER A 58 -35.99 4.83 -9.26
C SER A 58 -37.07 5.45 -10.14
N ASN A 59 -36.91 5.56 -11.47
CA ASN A 59 -37.98 6.07 -12.34
C ASN A 59 -38.26 5.17 -13.55
N HIS A 60 -38.90 4.02 -13.26
CA HIS A 60 -39.83 3.43 -14.21
C HIS A 60 -41.25 3.81 -13.79
N LYS A 61 -41.78 4.95 -14.27
CA LYS A 61 -43.24 5.11 -14.44
C LYS A 61 -43.63 6.27 -15.36
N SER A 62 -44.40 5.87 -16.39
CA SER A 62 -45.35 6.62 -17.23
C SER A 62 -44.83 7.65 -18.23
#